data_AF-A0A2P4XPJ1-F1
#
_entry.id   AF-A0A2P4XPJ1-F1
#
_cell.length_a   1.000
_cell.length_b   1.000
_cell.length_c   1.000
_cell.angle_alpha   90.00
_cell.angle_beta   90.00
_cell.angle_gamma   90.00
#
_symmetry.space_group_name_H-M   'P 1'
#
loop_
_entity.id
_entity.type
_entity.pdbx_description
1 polymer ?
#
loop_
_entity_poly.entity_id
_entity_poly.type
_entity_poly.pdbx_seq_one_letter_code
_entity_poly.pdbx_strand_id
1 'polypeptide(L)'
;MSNIIAAKAIANAIRTSLGPRGMDKMIQQGNGEVIISNDGATILSQMQVYHPTAKMLVDLSKSQDIEAGDGTTSVCVIAGALLSACEDLLLKGIHPTNISEAFGLAAVKAEEILTEISKPVELANREELINCVNTSLSSKVISEYADKLSPIAVDSVLKVIDIATATNVDLNTVRVVKQLGGTIDDSELVDGLVFSKGFDKTAAGTAPTTIENAKIALIQFCLSAPKADMESNVVINDYAAMDRILREERKYILNLCKKVKKSGANVLLIQKSILRDATNDLSLHFLAKMGIRVITDIERNDIEHIATTLGCLPVANIEYLTPEKLGTAGLVQEETVGGHKVVKITEIVNQGKTVSILVRGSNKLVLEEADRSLHDALCVVRSLVKKRFLICGGGAPEIQVAQKLAAYGRTLEGTASYCLQSFADAMEVVPYTLAENAGLHPIGIVTELRAKHA
;
A
#
# COMPACT_ATOMS: atom_id res chain seq x y z
N MET A 1 5.42 11.95 34.57
CA MET A 1 6.81 11.54 34.32
C MET A 1 6.92 10.16 33.68
N SER A 2 6.49 9.05 34.30
CA SER A 2 6.59 7.69 33.70
C SER A 2 6.10 7.58 32.25
N ASN A 3 4.93 8.16 31.97
CA ASN A 3 4.34 8.18 30.62
C ASN A 3 5.22 8.90 29.59
N ILE A 4 5.82 10.03 29.99
CA ILE A 4 6.70 10.84 29.13
C ILE A 4 7.98 10.06 28.83
N ILE A 5 8.59 9.46 29.85
CA ILE A 5 9.83 8.69 29.70
C ILE A 5 9.64 7.50 28.75
N ALA A 6 8.55 6.75 28.90
CA ALA A 6 8.24 5.61 28.04
C ALA A 6 8.05 6.02 26.57
N ALA A 7 7.33 7.12 26.32
CA ALA A 7 7.11 7.64 24.97
C ALA A 7 8.41 8.19 24.35
N LYS A 8 9.21 8.94 25.13
CA LYS A 8 10.52 9.46 24.69
C LYS A 8 11.49 8.33 24.32
N ALA A 9 11.49 7.23 25.07
CA ALA A 9 12.33 6.07 24.79
C ALA A 9 12.03 5.47 23.40
N ILE A 10 10.75 5.36 23.02
CA ILE A 10 10.35 4.90 21.69
C ILE A 10 10.75 5.90 20.61
N ALA A 11 10.48 7.19 20.82
CA ALA A 11 10.85 8.23 19.85
C ALA A 11 12.37 8.26 19.59
N ASN A 12 13.19 8.06 20.62
CA ASN A 12 14.65 7.96 20.50
C ASN A 12 15.11 6.73 19.72
N ALA A 13 14.42 5.59 19.84
CA ALA A 13 14.74 4.40 19.06
C ALA A 13 14.49 4.63 17.55
N ILE A 14 13.37 5.29 17.23
CA ILE A 14 12.92 5.55 15.85
C ILE A 14 13.72 6.68 15.18
N ARG A 15 14.19 7.65 15.97
CA ARG A 15 15.00 8.80 15.51
C ARG A 15 16.16 8.42 14.59
N THR A 16 16.78 7.28 14.83
CA THR A 16 17.91 6.77 14.03
C THR A 16 17.54 6.34 12.61
N SER A 17 16.25 6.25 12.28
CA SER A 17 15.72 5.95 10.94
C SER A 17 15.23 7.20 10.21
N LEU A 18 15.33 8.39 10.80
CA LEU A 18 14.83 9.62 10.20
C LEU A 18 15.79 10.19 9.13
N GLY A 19 15.28 10.42 7.93
CA GLY A 19 15.96 11.09 6.83
C GLY A 19 16.75 10.18 5.89
N PRO A 20 17.36 10.73 4.82
CA PRO A 20 18.06 9.93 3.79
C PRO A 20 19.29 9.16 4.27
N ARG A 21 19.85 9.55 5.41
CA ARG A 21 20.96 8.86 6.09
C ARG A 21 20.49 8.06 7.31
N GLY A 22 19.18 7.86 7.47
CA GLY A 22 18.61 6.99 8.49
C GLY A 22 19.01 5.54 8.25
N MET A 23 19.16 4.78 9.33
CA MET A 23 19.45 3.35 9.27
C MET A 23 18.17 2.52 9.31
N ASP A 24 18.10 1.51 8.45
CA ASP A 24 17.01 0.54 8.46
C ASP A 24 17.05 -0.32 9.72
N LYS A 25 15.87 -0.79 10.13
CA LYS A 25 15.72 -1.69 11.27
C LYS A 25 15.36 -3.07 10.78
N MET A 26 16.18 -4.04 11.19
CA MET A 26 15.88 -5.46 11.07
C MET A 26 15.15 -5.89 12.34
N ILE A 27 13.90 -6.35 12.19
CA ILE A 27 13.05 -6.86 13.26
C ILE A 27 12.84 -8.34 13.02
N GLN A 28 13.25 -9.16 13.97
CA GLN A 28 12.96 -10.59 13.98
C GLN A 28 11.73 -10.83 14.86
N GLN A 29 10.66 -11.34 14.26
CA GLN A 29 9.45 -11.73 14.98
C GLN A 29 9.67 -13.06 15.73
N GLY A 30 8.80 -13.34 16.72
CA GLY A 30 8.86 -14.59 17.51
C GLY A 30 8.64 -15.88 16.71
N ASN A 31 8.06 -15.79 15.50
CA ASN A 31 7.92 -16.88 14.54
C ASN A 31 9.18 -17.13 13.70
N GLY A 32 10.22 -16.30 13.86
CA GLY A 32 11.46 -16.35 13.07
C GLY A 32 11.42 -15.58 11.74
N GLU A 33 10.29 -14.94 11.39
CA GLU A 33 10.21 -14.06 10.22
C GLU A 33 11.01 -12.78 10.47
N VAL A 34 11.81 -12.40 9.48
CA VAL A 34 12.66 -11.21 9.53
C VAL A 34 12.04 -10.16 8.63
N ILE A 35 11.84 -8.95 9.14
CA ILE A 35 11.37 -7.79 8.38
C ILE A 35 12.47 -6.73 8.46
N ILE A 36 12.84 -6.18 7.32
CA ILE A 36 13.75 -5.02 7.24
C ILE A 36 12.88 -3.84 6.81
N SER A 37 12.96 -2.71 7.50
CA SER A 37 12.24 -1.51 7.08
C SER A 37 12.86 -0.23 7.62
N ASN A 38 12.71 0.85 6.86
CA ASN A 38 12.97 2.22 7.30
C ASN A 38 11.71 2.91 7.84
N ASP A 39 10.53 2.43 7.44
CA ASP A 39 9.27 3.09 7.76
C ASP A 39 8.91 2.97 9.25
N GLY A 40 8.70 4.12 9.89
CA GLY A 40 8.38 4.24 11.31
C GLY A 40 7.08 3.54 11.69
N ALA A 41 6.06 3.58 10.83
CA ALA A 41 4.78 2.92 11.09
C ALA A 41 4.94 1.40 11.10
N THR A 42 5.68 0.86 10.13
CA THR A 42 5.99 -0.57 10.11
C THR A 42 6.83 -0.97 11.32
N ILE A 43 7.92 -0.25 11.63
CA ILE A 43 8.78 -0.54 12.78
C ILE A 43 7.96 -0.59 14.06
N LEU A 44 7.10 0.41 14.28
CA LEU A 44 6.27 0.53 15.48
C LEU A 44 5.17 -0.53 15.56
N SER A 45 4.56 -0.90 14.43
CA SER A 45 3.51 -1.91 14.39
C SER A 45 4.03 -3.32 14.69
N GLN A 46 5.29 -3.59 14.34
CA GLN A 46 5.96 -4.87 14.58
C GLN A 46 6.60 -4.94 15.98
N MET A 47 6.90 -3.79 16.57
CA MET A 47 7.45 -3.72 17.93
C MET A 47 6.38 -4.07 18.96
N GLN A 48 6.66 -5.04 19.84
CA GLN A 48 5.75 -5.39 20.94
C GLN A 48 5.87 -4.37 22.07
N VAL A 49 5.02 -3.34 22.02
CA VAL A 49 5.00 -2.25 23.00
C VAL A 49 3.93 -2.50 24.06
N TYR A 50 4.34 -2.66 25.33
CA TYR A 50 3.42 -2.91 26.45
C TYR A 50 2.87 -1.64 27.11
N HIS A 51 3.63 -0.54 27.12
CA HIS A 51 3.23 0.67 27.84
C HIS A 51 2.12 1.43 27.08
N PRO A 52 1.00 1.83 27.70
CA PRO A 52 -0.13 2.47 27.01
C PRO A 52 0.25 3.74 26.23
N THR A 53 1.02 4.65 26.83
CA THR A 53 1.47 5.88 26.14
C THR A 53 2.37 5.59 24.94
N ALA A 54 3.10 4.49 24.99
CA ALA A 54 3.98 4.07 23.93
C ALA A 54 3.17 3.43 22.78
N LYS A 55 2.07 2.73 23.11
CA LYS A 55 1.05 2.30 22.14
C LYS A 55 0.35 3.48 21.45
N MET A 56 0.13 4.59 22.16
CA MET A 56 -0.40 5.81 21.54
C MET A 56 0.52 6.35 20.43
N LEU A 57 1.85 6.22 20.56
CA LEU A 57 2.78 6.60 19.48
C LEU A 57 2.66 5.67 18.26
N VAL A 58 2.40 4.39 18.48
CA VAL A 58 2.11 3.42 17.40
C VAL A 58 0.86 3.84 16.63
N ASP A 59 -0.21 4.16 17.36
CA ASP A 59 -1.49 4.56 16.75
C ASP A 59 -1.38 5.94 16.05
N LEU A 60 -0.56 6.86 16.59
CA LEU A 60 -0.22 8.13 15.95
C LEU A 60 0.49 7.91 14.61
N SER A 61 1.49 7.03 14.57
CA SER A 61 2.23 6.71 13.35
C SER A 61 1.33 6.07 12.28
N LYS A 62 0.43 5.16 12.69
CA LYS A 62 -0.58 4.55 11.80
C LYS A 62 -1.58 5.57 11.25
N SER A 63 -2.00 6.53 12.07
CA SER A 63 -2.92 7.58 11.63
C SER A 63 -2.28 8.46 10.56
N GLN A 64 -0.98 8.78 10.73
CA GLN A 64 -0.19 9.51 9.75
C GLN A 64 -0.03 8.73 8.43
N ASP A 65 0.20 7.43 8.53
CA ASP A 65 0.30 6.52 7.38
C ASP A 65 -1.00 6.48 6.54
N ILE A 66 -2.16 6.42 7.19
CA ILE A 66 -3.45 6.41 6.48
C ILE A 66 -3.74 7.76 5.82
N GLU A 67 -3.52 8.88 6.54
CA GLU A 67 -3.91 10.20 6.05
C GLU A 67 -2.98 10.78 5.00
N ALA A 68 -1.68 10.80 5.30
CA ALA A 68 -0.63 11.32 4.43
C ALA A 68 0.10 10.19 3.70
N GLY A 69 0.43 9.11 4.42
CA GLY A 69 1.25 7.99 3.93
C GLY A 69 2.71 8.34 3.72
N ASP A 70 3.17 9.40 4.40
CA ASP A 70 4.58 9.74 4.57
C ASP A 70 4.74 10.48 5.92
N GLY A 71 5.96 10.55 6.43
CA GLY A 71 6.29 11.24 7.68
C GLY A 71 5.93 10.48 8.95
N THR A 72 5.70 9.16 8.86
CA THR A 72 5.38 8.25 9.97
C THR A 72 6.45 8.26 11.06
N THR A 73 7.72 8.40 10.68
CA THR A 73 8.88 8.55 11.58
C THR A 73 8.92 9.96 12.17
N SER A 74 8.73 10.99 11.34
CA SER A 74 8.80 12.40 11.74
C SER A 74 7.77 12.74 12.81
N VAL A 75 6.52 12.28 12.66
CA VAL A 75 5.45 12.54 13.64
C VAL A 75 5.79 11.97 15.02
N CYS A 76 6.43 10.80 15.09
CA CYS A 76 6.86 10.19 16.34
C CYS A 76 8.02 10.95 16.99
N VAL A 77 8.98 11.42 16.19
CA VAL A 77 10.12 12.21 16.68
C VAL A 77 9.67 13.57 17.22
N ILE A 78 8.77 14.26 16.50
CA ILE A 78 8.18 15.53 16.94
C ILE A 78 7.38 15.31 18.24
N ALA A 79 6.56 14.26 18.32
CA ALA A 79 5.83 13.93 19.54
C ALA A 79 6.77 13.69 20.73
N GLY A 80 7.88 12.98 20.54
CA GLY A 80 8.91 12.78 21.56
C GLY A 80 9.55 14.08 22.04
N ALA A 81 9.85 15.00 21.12
CA ALA A 81 10.41 16.32 21.44
C ALA A 81 9.42 17.21 22.20
N LEU A 82 8.16 17.24 21.77
CA LEU A 82 7.09 17.97 22.46
C LEU A 82 6.88 17.44 23.88
N LEU A 83 6.93 16.13 24.08
CA LEU A 83 6.87 15.53 25.41
C LEU A 83 8.09 15.89 26.28
N SER A 84 9.27 16.06 25.67
CA SER A 84 10.45 16.59 26.37
C SER A 84 10.24 18.03 26.82
N ALA A 85 9.72 18.88 25.93
CA ALA A 85 9.40 20.26 26.27
C ALA A 85 8.35 20.34 27.39
N CYS A 86 7.32 19.48 27.36
CA CYS A 86 6.36 19.34 28.45
C CYS A 86 7.03 18.97 29.78
N GLU A 87 8.01 18.05 29.76
CA GLU A 87 8.75 17.65 30.96
C GLU A 87 9.43 18.86 31.63
N ASP A 88 10.13 19.67 30.83
CA ASP A 88 10.82 20.87 31.31
C ASP A 88 9.86 21.95 31.84
N LEU A 89 8.70 22.12 31.19
CA LEU A 89 7.66 23.05 31.62
C LEU A 89 6.97 22.60 32.91
N LEU A 90 6.76 21.29 33.09
CA LEU A 90 6.20 20.72 34.32
C LEU A 90 7.18 20.85 35.49
N LEU A 91 8.48 20.67 35.26
CA LEU A 91 9.51 20.89 36.28
C LEU A 91 9.59 22.36 36.72
N LYS A 92 9.26 23.30 35.82
CA LYS A 92 9.12 24.73 36.13
C LYS A 92 7.81 25.07 36.89
N GLY A 93 6.93 24.10 37.11
CA GLY A 93 5.68 24.27 37.88
C GLY A 93 4.50 24.79 37.07
N ILE A 94 4.54 24.75 35.74
CA ILE A 94 3.41 25.18 34.89
C ILE A 94 2.33 24.08 34.90
N HIS A 95 1.07 24.49 35.08
CA HIS A 95 -0.05 23.55 35.11
C HIS A 95 -0.25 22.84 33.74
N PRO A 96 -0.44 21.51 33.69
CA PRO A 96 -0.56 20.74 32.44
C PRO A 96 -1.63 21.27 31.47
N THR A 97 -2.77 21.73 31.98
CA THR A 97 -3.86 22.29 31.16
C THR A 97 -3.40 23.50 30.36
N ASN A 98 -2.62 24.40 30.98
CA ASN A 98 -2.11 25.59 30.31
C ASN A 98 -1.11 25.23 29.20
N ILE A 99 -0.30 24.18 29.42
CA ILE A 99 0.61 23.65 28.40
C ILE A 99 -0.20 23.08 27.22
N SER A 100 -1.26 22.31 27.51
CA SER A 100 -2.12 21.73 26.49
C SER A 100 -2.83 22.79 25.64
N GLU A 101 -3.38 23.83 26.26
CA GLU A 101 -4.03 24.94 25.55
C GLU A 101 -3.04 25.73 24.69
N ALA A 102 -1.85 26.02 25.24
CA ALA A 102 -0.78 26.71 24.52
C ALA A 102 -0.27 25.90 23.32
N PHE A 103 -0.10 24.58 23.47
CA PHE A 103 0.32 23.70 22.37
C PHE A 103 -0.76 23.56 21.29
N GLY A 104 -2.04 23.54 21.68
CA GLY A 104 -3.15 23.58 20.74
C GLY A 104 -3.13 24.85 19.88
N LEU A 105 -2.91 26.00 20.52
CA LEU A 105 -2.78 27.28 19.82
C LEU A 105 -1.54 27.35 18.93
N ALA A 106 -0.41 26.80 19.38
CA ALA A 106 0.82 26.71 18.59
C ALA A 106 0.64 25.83 17.34
N ALA A 107 -0.08 24.71 17.45
CA ALA A 107 -0.34 23.81 16.33
C ALA A 107 -1.18 24.48 15.23
N VAL A 108 -2.25 25.20 15.60
CA VAL A 108 -3.08 25.95 14.64
C VAL A 108 -2.24 27.02 13.94
N LYS A 109 -1.44 27.78 14.70
CA LYS A 109 -0.58 28.81 14.13
C LYS A 109 0.53 28.25 13.23
N ALA A 110 1.06 27.08 13.57
CA ALA A 110 2.01 26.36 12.73
C ALA A 110 1.39 25.96 11.38
N GLU A 111 0.14 25.47 11.35
CA GLU A 111 -0.55 25.13 10.10
C GLU A 111 -0.75 26.36 9.19
N GLU A 112 -1.11 27.51 9.77
CA GLU A 112 -1.20 28.78 9.04
C GLU A 112 0.15 29.15 8.41
N ILE A 113 1.23 29.07 9.19
CA ILE A 113 2.59 29.36 8.72
C ILE A 113 3.01 28.43 7.59
N LEU A 114 2.73 27.13 7.72
CA LEU A 114 3.05 26.13 6.70
C LEU A 114 2.29 26.39 5.40
N THR A 115 1.04 26.86 5.50
CA THR A 115 0.22 27.22 4.33
C THR A 115 0.75 28.48 3.65
N GLU A 116 1.20 29.48 4.42
CA GLU A 116 1.81 30.72 3.88
C GLU A 116 3.11 30.48 3.10
N ILE A 117 3.94 29.54 3.55
CA ILE A 117 5.23 29.22 2.90
C ILE A 117 5.10 28.22 1.75
N SER A 118 3.89 27.67 1.55
CA SER A 118 3.65 26.62 0.58
C SER A 118 3.66 27.16 -0.85
N LYS A 119 4.20 26.37 -1.78
CA LYS A 119 4.16 26.62 -3.21
C LYS A 119 2.99 25.85 -3.82
N PRO A 120 2.06 26.50 -4.55
CA PRO A 120 0.98 25.79 -5.20
C PRO A 120 1.53 24.86 -6.30
N VAL A 121 0.95 23.67 -6.42
CA VAL A 121 1.34 22.66 -7.42
C VAL A 121 0.18 22.36 -8.35
N GLU A 122 0.47 22.35 -9.66
CA GLU A 122 -0.48 21.94 -10.68
C GLU A 122 -0.32 20.45 -10.99
N LEU A 123 -1.42 19.69 -10.95
CA LEU A 123 -1.41 18.24 -11.22
C LEU A 123 -1.03 17.90 -12.67
N ALA A 124 -1.09 18.87 -13.59
CA ALA A 124 -0.65 18.69 -14.97
C ALA A 124 0.87 18.61 -15.10
N ASN A 125 1.62 19.13 -14.11
CA ASN A 125 3.07 19.15 -14.15
C ASN A 125 3.66 17.81 -13.67
N ARG A 126 3.81 16.88 -14.61
CA ARG A 126 4.34 15.55 -14.36
C ARG A 126 5.75 15.56 -13.74
N GLU A 127 6.62 16.48 -14.16
CA GLU A 127 8.01 16.54 -13.69
C GLU A 127 8.10 16.95 -12.22
N GLU A 128 7.31 17.94 -11.80
CA GLU A 128 7.24 18.34 -10.38
C GLU A 128 6.73 17.19 -9.50
N LEU A 129 5.73 16.43 -9.95
CA LEU A 129 5.25 15.24 -9.23
C LEU A 129 6.32 14.17 -9.10
N ILE A 130 7.07 13.88 -10.17
CA ILE A 130 8.15 12.90 -10.15
C ILE A 130 9.25 13.33 -9.16
N ASN A 131 9.62 14.61 -9.14
CA ASN A 131 10.64 15.11 -8.21
C ASN A 131 10.20 14.97 -6.74
N CYS A 132 8.91 15.21 -6.45
CA CYS A 132 8.35 15.00 -5.11
C CYS A 132 8.44 13.53 -4.69
N VAL A 133 8.04 12.61 -5.56
CA VAL A 133 8.07 11.17 -5.28
C VAL A 133 9.51 10.66 -5.15
N ASN A 134 10.42 11.10 -6.03
CA ASN A 134 11.85 10.79 -5.96
C ASN A 134 12.45 11.20 -4.61
N THR A 135 12.05 12.36 -4.08
CA THR A 135 12.53 12.84 -2.79
C THR A 135 12.06 11.93 -1.65
N SER A 136 10.79 11.49 -1.65
CA SER A 136 10.25 10.57 -0.64
C SER A 136 10.91 9.18 -0.70
N LEU A 137 11.17 8.66 -1.90
CA LEU A 137 11.85 7.37 -2.10
C LEU A 137 13.35 7.39 -1.78
N SER A 138 13.98 8.58 -1.76
CA SER A 138 15.43 8.71 -1.59
C SER A 138 15.98 8.16 -0.27
N SER A 139 15.15 8.10 0.79
CA SER A 139 15.55 7.54 2.09
C SER A 139 15.28 6.05 2.24
N LYS A 140 14.70 5.40 1.23
CA LYS A 140 14.35 3.98 1.27
C LYS A 140 15.48 3.12 0.69
N VAL A 141 15.43 1.82 1.00
CA VAL A 141 16.37 0.81 0.48
C VAL A 141 16.41 0.81 -1.06
N ILE A 142 15.31 1.18 -1.69
CA ILE A 142 15.14 1.19 -3.14
C ILE A 142 15.46 2.54 -3.79
N SER A 143 16.18 3.42 -3.09
CA SER A 143 16.57 4.75 -3.60
C SER A 143 17.31 4.69 -4.95
N GLU A 144 18.12 3.65 -5.19
CA GLU A 144 18.78 3.42 -6.48
C GLU A 144 17.80 3.18 -7.64
N TYR A 145 16.60 2.67 -7.34
CA TYR A 145 15.54 2.37 -8.31
C TYR A 145 14.43 3.43 -8.34
N ALA A 146 14.59 4.52 -7.59
CA ALA A 146 13.59 5.58 -7.48
C ALA A 146 13.25 6.20 -8.85
N ASP A 147 14.25 6.35 -9.73
CA ASP A 147 14.06 6.90 -11.08
C ASP A 147 13.08 6.09 -11.94
N LYS A 148 12.94 4.79 -11.67
CA LYS A 148 11.99 3.92 -12.37
C LYS A 148 10.63 3.85 -11.67
N LEU A 149 10.62 3.80 -10.35
CA LEU A 149 9.39 3.67 -9.56
C LEU A 149 8.59 4.97 -9.48
N SER A 150 9.25 6.13 -9.47
CA SER A 150 8.58 7.42 -9.38
C SER A 150 7.68 7.72 -10.59
N PRO A 151 8.13 7.54 -11.85
CA PRO A 151 7.25 7.64 -13.00
C PRO A 151 6.07 6.67 -12.94
N ILE A 152 6.30 5.42 -12.51
CA ILE A 152 5.26 4.40 -12.39
C ILE A 152 4.18 4.84 -11.39
N ALA A 153 4.59 5.33 -10.21
CA ALA A 153 3.65 5.79 -9.19
C ALA A 153 2.84 7.00 -9.66
N VAL A 154 3.49 7.99 -10.28
CA VAL A 154 2.84 9.20 -10.80
C VAL A 154 1.86 8.85 -11.93
N ASP A 155 2.30 8.06 -12.91
CA ASP A 155 1.46 7.67 -14.05
C ASP A 155 0.27 6.80 -13.62
N SER A 156 0.45 5.95 -12.60
CA SER A 156 -0.64 5.16 -12.01
C SER A 156 -1.73 6.05 -11.42
N VAL A 157 -1.35 7.04 -10.62
CA VAL A 157 -2.32 7.95 -10.00
C VAL A 157 -2.96 8.86 -11.05
N LEU A 158 -2.19 9.39 -12.00
CA LEU A 158 -2.71 10.24 -13.07
C LEU A 158 -3.76 9.52 -13.95
N LYS A 159 -3.62 8.21 -14.16
CA LYS A 159 -4.63 7.40 -14.88
C LYS A 159 -5.90 7.16 -14.07
N VAL A 160 -5.81 7.11 -12.75
CA VAL A 160 -6.95 6.89 -11.85
C VAL A 160 -7.75 8.17 -11.61
N ILE A 161 -7.08 9.33 -11.57
CA ILE A 161 -7.75 10.59 -11.22
C ILE A 161 -8.50 11.21 -12.40
N ASP A 162 -9.65 11.81 -12.09
CA ASP A 162 -10.23 12.87 -12.92
C ASP A 162 -9.75 14.22 -12.37
N ILE A 163 -8.93 14.93 -13.14
CA ILE A 163 -8.26 16.17 -12.76
C ILE A 163 -9.26 17.26 -12.31
N ALA A 164 -10.50 17.21 -12.81
CA ALA A 164 -11.54 18.21 -12.56
C ALA A 164 -12.37 17.95 -11.29
N THR A 165 -12.49 16.71 -10.81
CA THR A 165 -13.46 16.32 -9.77
C THR A 165 -12.85 15.63 -8.56
N ALA A 166 -11.61 15.16 -8.64
CA ALA A 166 -11.02 14.34 -7.57
C ALA A 166 -10.55 15.19 -6.38
N THR A 167 -11.22 15.02 -5.24
CA THR A 167 -10.77 15.53 -3.91
C THR A 167 -9.88 14.52 -3.19
N ASN A 168 -10.01 13.23 -3.51
CA ASN A 168 -9.21 12.16 -2.92
C ASN A 168 -9.05 11.02 -3.94
N VAL A 169 -7.95 10.28 -3.82
CA VAL A 169 -7.66 9.09 -4.64
C VAL A 169 -7.84 7.86 -3.76
N ASP A 170 -8.70 6.94 -4.19
CA ASP A 170 -8.81 5.63 -3.53
C ASP A 170 -7.69 4.72 -4.02
N LEU A 171 -6.72 4.44 -3.15
CA LEU A 171 -5.57 3.59 -3.48
C LEU A 171 -5.95 2.14 -3.76
N ASN A 172 -7.15 1.69 -3.36
CA ASN A 172 -7.64 0.34 -3.69
C ASN A 172 -7.86 0.15 -5.21
N THR A 173 -7.96 1.24 -5.96
CA THR A 173 -8.04 1.21 -7.43
C THR A 173 -6.70 0.95 -8.11
N VAL A 174 -5.58 1.12 -7.39
CA VAL A 174 -4.23 0.79 -7.88
C VAL A 174 -3.84 -0.56 -7.26
N ARG A 175 -3.82 -1.62 -8.08
CA ARG A 175 -3.46 -2.96 -7.60
C ARG A 175 -1.97 -3.20 -7.75
N VAL A 176 -1.28 -3.36 -6.63
CA VAL A 176 0.13 -3.79 -6.62
C VAL A 176 0.19 -5.31 -6.54
N VAL A 177 0.77 -5.92 -7.56
CA VAL A 177 0.95 -7.38 -7.66
C VAL A 177 2.42 -7.70 -7.46
N LYS A 178 2.69 -8.41 -6.36
CA LYS A 178 4.04 -8.85 -5.98
C LYS A 178 4.39 -10.15 -6.68
N GLN A 179 5.51 -10.15 -7.40
CA GLN A 179 6.06 -11.35 -8.00
C GLN A 179 7.52 -11.56 -7.59
N LEU A 180 7.81 -12.75 -7.07
CA LEU A 180 9.20 -13.15 -6.81
C LEU A 180 9.91 -13.41 -8.15
N GLY A 181 11.11 -12.86 -8.32
CA GLY A 181 11.97 -13.13 -9.47
C GLY A 181 12.54 -11.88 -10.16
N GLY A 182 13.81 -11.99 -10.53
CA GLY A 182 14.65 -10.95 -11.15
C GLY A 182 14.81 -9.69 -10.30
N THR A 183 14.75 -8.49 -10.90
CA THR A 183 15.16 -7.24 -10.22
C THR A 183 13.99 -6.26 -10.05
N ILE A 184 14.16 -5.27 -9.17
CA ILE A 184 13.19 -4.18 -9.02
C ILE A 184 13.06 -3.38 -10.32
N ASP A 185 14.16 -3.26 -11.06
CA ASP A 185 14.17 -2.64 -12.38
C ASP A 185 13.21 -3.30 -13.35
N ASP A 186 12.88 -4.57 -13.18
CA ASP A 186 11.94 -5.20 -14.09
C ASP A 186 10.47 -4.96 -13.73
N SER A 187 10.21 -4.13 -12.71
CA SER A 187 8.87 -3.72 -12.33
C SER A 187 8.30 -2.80 -13.41
N GLU A 188 7.02 -2.98 -13.71
CA GLU A 188 6.35 -2.28 -14.81
C GLU A 188 4.92 -1.89 -14.44
N LEU A 189 4.48 -0.80 -15.07
CA LEU A 189 3.10 -0.38 -15.08
C LEU A 189 2.35 -1.15 -16.15
N VAL A 190 1.33 -1.92 -15.77
CA VAL A 190 0.51 -2.68 -16.71
C VAL A 190 -0.86 -2.02 -16.83
N ASP A 191 -1.18 -1.63 -18.06
CA ASP A 191 -2.50 -1.10 -18.42
C ASP A 191 -3.51 -2.24 -18.56
N GLY A 192 -3.96 -2.71 -17.40
CA GLY A 192 -5.01 -3.71 -17.25
C GLY A 192 -4.92 -4.45 -15.92
N LEU A 193 -5.09 -5.77 -15.96
CA LEU A 193 -5.02 -6.64 -14.79
C LEU A 193 -3.81 -7.56 -14.85
N VAL A 194 -3.17 -7.75 -13.71
CA VAL A 194 -2.06 -8.69 -13.53
C VAL A 194 -2.41 -9.70 -12.46
N PHE A 195 -2.08 -10.97 -12.71
CA PHE A 195 -2.19 -12.04 -11.74
C PHE A 195 -0.80 -12.66 -11.49
N SER A 196 -0.42 -12.74 -10.22
CA SER A 196 0.85 -13.36 -9.77
C SER A 196 0.86 -14.89 -9.99
N LYS A 197 -0.31 -15.49 -10.19
CA LYS A 197 -0.44 -16.90 -10.53
C LYS A 197 -0.55 -17.06 -12.05
N GLY A 198 0.22 -18.02 -12.57
CA GLY A 198 0.05 -18.54 -13.92
C GLY A 198 -1.25 -19.29 -14.10
N PHE A 199 -1.55 -19.68 -15.33
CA PHE A 199 -2.63 -20.62 -15.60
C PHE A 199 -2.31 -21.98 -15.00
N ASP A 200 -3.35 -22.68 -14.55
CA ASP A 200 -3.19 -23.99 -13.93
C ASP A 200 -2.52 -24.99 -14.88
N LYS A 201 -1.46 -25.65 -14.37
CA LYS A 201 -0.60 -26.57 -15.13
C LYS A 201 -1.37 -27.82 -15.61
N THR A 202 -2.43 -28.22 -14.92
CA THR A 202 -3.31 -29.33 -15.34
C THR A 202 -4.13 -28.99 -16.58
N ALA A 203 -4.22 -27.71 -16.96
CA ALA A 203 -4.81 -27.24 -18.21
C ALA A 203 -3.80 -27.09 -19.37
N ALA A 204 -2.54 -27.47 -19.18
CA ALA A 204 -1.44 -27.19 -20.11
C ALA A 204 -1.39 -28.07 -21.38
N GLY A 205 -2.31 -29.02 -21.56
CA GLY A 205 -2.16 -30.05 -22.60
C GLY A 205 -2.20 -29.58 -24.05
N THR A 206 -2.86 -28.45 -24.36
CA THR A 206 -3.07 -28.03 -25.76
C THR A 206 -3.46 -26.55 -25.97
N ALA A 207 -3.64 -25.78 -24.90
CA ALA A 207 -4.16 -24.41 -25.02
C ALA A 207 -3.03 -23.40 -25.35
N PRO A 208 -3.29 -22.38 -26.18
CA PRO A 208 -2.29 -21.36 -26.50
C PRO A 208 -1.92 -20.56 -25.24
N THR A 209 -0.67 -20.10 -25.17
CA THR A 209 -0.13 -19.25 -24.09
C THR A 209 -0.62 -17.81 -24.20
N THR A 210 -1.06 -17.42 -25.39
CA THR A 210 -1.66 -16.12 -25.72
C THR A 210 -3.09 -16.34 -26.22
N ILE A 211 -4.01 -15.51 -25.76
CA ILE A 211 -5.40 -15.48 -26.22
C ILE A 211 -5.71 -14.06 -26.68
N GLU A 212 -5.99 -13.92 -27.98
CA GLU A 212 -6.51 -12.70 -28.56
C GLU A 212 -8.03 -12.65 -28.45
N ASN A 213 -8.60 -11.45 -28.23
CA ASN A 213 -10.02 -11.19 -28.07
C ASN A 213 -10.67 -12.12 -27.02
N ALA A 214 -10.14 -12.08 -25.80
CA ALA A 214 -10.58 -12.90 -24.70
C ALA A 214 -11.94 -12.42 -24.14
N LYS A 215 -12.88 -13.36 -24.03
CA LYS A 215 -14.09 -13.21 -23.21
C LYS A 215 -13.83 -13.82 -21.83
N ILE A 216 -13.87 -13.00 -20.79
CA ILE A 216 -13.47 -13.37 -19.44
C ILE A 216 -14.71 -13.50 -18.56
N ALA A 217 -14.88 -14.66 -17.94
CA ALA A 217 -15.94 -14.93 -16.97
C ALA A 217 -15.39 -14.91 -15.55
N LEU A 218 -16.02 -14.14 -14.66
CA LEU A 218 -15.72 -14.13 -13.23
C LEU A 218 -16.77 -14.96 -12.47
N ILE A 219 -16.33 -16.06 -11.86
CA ILE A 219 -17.18 -17.08 -11.26
C ILE A 219 -16.93 -17.17 -9.75
N GLN A 220 -18.03 -17.19 -9.00
CA GLN A 220 -18.03 -17.41 -7.54
C GLN A 220 -18.51 -18.82 -7.14
N PHE A 221 -19.10 -19.59 -8.07
CA PHE A 221 -19.47 -20.99 -7.82
C PHE A 221 -18.29 -21.95 -8.03
N CYS A 222 -18.36 -23.12 -7.40
CA CYS A 222 -17.34 -24.16 -7.53
C CYS A 222 -17.61 -25.07 -8.74
N LEU A 223 -16.54 -25.54 -9.40
CA LEU A 223 -16.57 -26.54 -10.47
C LEU A 223 -16.22 -27.94 -9.96
N SER A 224 -16.62 -28.24 -8.74
CA SER A 224 -16.43 -29.54 -8.09
C SER A 224 -17.75 -30.33 -8.05
N ALA A 225 -17.64 -31.61 -7.64
CA ALA A 225 -18.79 -32.45 -7.43
C ALA A 225 -19.73 -31.83 -6.37
N PRO A 226 -21.05 -32.05 -6.47
CA PRO A 226 -22.00 -31.51 -5.51
C PRO A 226 -21.73 -32.14 -4.14
N LYS A 227 -21.21 -31.34 -3.22
CA LYS A 227 -21.14 -31.68 -1.80
C LYS A 227 -22.34 -31.03 -1.12
N ALA A 228 -22.95 -31.70 -0.16
CA ALA A 228 -24.01 -31.11 0.67
C ALA A 228 -23.40 -30.18 1.73
N ASP A 229 -24.13 -29.13 2.14
CA ASP A 229 -23.66 -28.22 3.22
C ASP A 229 -23.69 -28.93 4.58
N MET A 230 -24.56 -29.93 4.72
CA MET A 230 -24.58 -30.83 5.86
C MET A 230 -23.71 -32.07 5.60
N GLU A 231 -23.25 -32.71 6.66
CA GLU A 231 -22.53 -33.98 6.58
C GLU A 231 -23.36 -35.03 5.83
N SER A 232 -22.91 -35.39 4.64
CA SER A 232 -23.55 -36.40 3.80
C SER A 232 -22.63 -37.61 3.65
N ASN A 233 -23.07 -38.77 4.13
CA ASN A 233 -22.37 -40.03 3.92
C ASN A 233 -23.03 -40.80 2.77
N VAL A 234 -22.26 -41.05 1.72
CA VAL A 234 -22.69 -41.90 0.60
C VAL A 234 -22.25 -43.33 0.90
N VAL A 235 -23.18 -44.19 1.31
CA VAL A 235 -22.90 -45.60 1.59
C VAL A 235 -22.94 -46.40 0.29
N ILE A 236 -21.82 -47.02 -0.07
CA ILE A 236 -21.68 -47.82 -1.29
C ILE A 236 -21.73 -49.30 -0.92
N ASN A 237 -22.82 -49.97 -1.30
CA ASN A 237 -23.05 -51.39 -0.98
C ASN A 237 -22.57 -52.36 -2.09
N ASP A 238 -22.30 -51.85 -3.31
CA ASP A 238 -21.98 -52.67 -4.48
C ASP A 238 -20.90 -51.99 -5.34
N TYR A 239 -20.00 -52.80 -5.91
CA TYR A 239 -18.96 -52.34 -6.85
C TYR A 239 -19.58 -51.70 -8.10
N ALA A 240 -20.71 -52.20 -8.60
CA ALA A 240 -21.40 -51.59 -9.73
C ALA A 240 -22.04 -50.23 -9.40
N ALA A 241 -22.28 -49.95 -8.11
CA ALA A 241 -22.74 -48.63 -7.67
C ALA A 241 -21.58 -47.62 -7.61
N MET A 242 -20.38 -48.06 -7.21
CA MET A 242 -19.17 -47.22 -7.23
C MET A 242 -18.88 -46.69 -8.64
N ASP A 243 -18.94 -47.56 -9.64
CA ASP A 243 -18.70 -47.22 -11.04
C ASP A 243 -19.74 -46.24 -11.61
N ARG A 244 -21.01 -46.35 -11.17
CA ARG A 244 -22.09 -45.44 -11.52
C ARG A 244 -21.86 -44.04 -10.94
N ILE A 245 -21.48 -43.94 -9.67
CA ILE A 245 -21.21 -42.67 -8.99
C ILE A 245 -20.09 -41.91 -9.71
N LEU A 246 -18.99 -42.60 -10.02
CA LEU A 246 -17.86 -41.98 -10.74
C LEU A 246 -18.27 -41.47 -12.14
N ARG A 247 -19.14 -42.20 -12.85
CA ARG A 247 -19.66 -41.75 -14.16
C ARG A 247 -20.59 -40.55 -14.03
N GLU A 248 -21.45 -40.53 -13.03
CA GLU A 248 -22.36 -39.42 -12.76
C GLU A 248 -21.60 -38.16 -12.36
N GLU A 249 -20.59 -38.27 -11.50
CA GLU A 249 -19.72 -37.16 -11.12
C GLU A 249 -19.02 -36.54 -12.34
N ARG A 250 -18.40 -37.39 -13.19
CA ARG A 250 -17.79 -36.95 -14.45
C ARG A 250 -18.80 -36.26 -15.37
N LYS A 251 -20.02 -36.80 -15.48
CA LYS A 251 -21.09 -36.25 -16.31
C LYS A 251 -21.59 -34.91 -15.76
N TYR A 252 -21.69 -34.76 -14.45
CA TYR A 252 -22.05 -33.52 -13.78
C TYR A 252 -21.04 -32.41 -14.09
N ILE A 253 -19.75 -32.67 -13.83
CA ILE A 253 -18.66 -31.71 -14.09
C ILE A 253 -18.60 -31.36 -15.59
N LEU A 254 -18.76 -32.35 -16.48
CA LEU A 254 -18.79 -32.13 -17.92
C LEU A 254 -19.96 -31.22 -18.35
N ASN A 255 -21.14 -31.39 -17.74
CA ASN A 255 -22.30 -30.54 -18.02
C ASN A 255 -22.07 -29.09 -17.57
N LEU A 256 -21.40 -28.88 -16.43
CA LEU A 256 -20.99 -27.54 -16.00
C LEU A 256 -20.02 -26.92 -17.01
N CYS A 257 -18.96 -27.62 -17.39
CA CYS A 257 -17.98 -27.14 -18.38
C CYS A 257 -18.64 -26.81 -19.73
N LYS A 258 -19.61 -27.62 -20.18
CA LYS A 258 -20.39 -27.34 -21.39
C LYS A 258 -21.23 -26.06 -21.28
N LYS A 259 -21.85 -25.79 -20.13
CA LYS A 259 -22.56 -24.53 -19.90
C LYS A 259 -21.61 -23.33 -19.96
N VAL A 260 -20.41 -23.44 -19.36
CA VAL A 260 -19.37 -22.41 -19.47
C VAL A 260 -18.98 -22.19 -20.94
N LYS A 261 -18.74 -23.25 -21.71
CA LYS A 261 -18.41 -23.12 -23.13
C LYS A 261 -19.53 -22.48 -23.95
N LYS A 262 -20.80 -22.80 -23.64
CA LYS A 262 -21.97 -22.20 -24.29
C LYS A 262 -22.09 -20.69 -24.05
N SER A 263 -21.60 -20.19 -22.92
CA SER A 263 -21.55 -18.73 -22.68
C SER A 263 -20.57 -18.01 -23.62
N GLY A 264 -19.64 -18.74 -24.24
CA GLY A 264 -18.60 -18.18 -25.11
C GLY A 264 -17.37 -17.65 -24.37
N ALA A 265 -17.23 -17.94 -23.07
CA ALA A 265 -16.05 -17.59 -22.29
C ALA A 265 -14.80 -18.37 -22.75
N ASN A 266 -13.69 -17.65 -22.92
CA ASN A 266 -12.37 -18.21 -23.26
C ASN A 266 -11.43 -18.23 -22.05
N VAL A 267 -11.62 -17.30 -21.11
CA VAL A 267 -10.86 -17.22 -19.86
C VAL A 267 -11.83 -17.25 -18.69
N LEU A 268 -11.46 -18.01 -17.67
CA LEU A 268 -12.26 -18.25 -16.48
C LEU A 268 -11.48 -17.83 -15.24
N LEU A 269 -12.08 -16.96 -14.45
CA LEU A 269 -11.57 -16.46 -13.19
C LEU A 269 -12.42 -17.07 -12.08
N ILE A 270 -11.82 -17.90 -11.22
CA ILE A 270 -12.54 -18.61 -10.15
C ILE A 270 -12.12 -18.04 -8.80
N GLN A 271 -13.12 -17.61 -8.02
CA GLN A 271 -12.91 -17.19 -6.65
C GLN A 271 -12.41 -18.34 -5.77
N LYS A 272 -11.47 -18.05 -4.88
CA LYS A 272 -11.04 -18.96 -3.82
C LYS A 272 -12.23 -19.34 -2.92
N SER A 273 -12.55 -20.63 -2.88
CA SER A 273 -13.54 -21.17 -1.94
C SER A 273 -12.83 -21.80 -0.75
N ILE A 274 -13.26 -21.42 0.46
CA ILE A 274 -12.73 -21.97 1.72
C ILE A 274 -13.58 -23.15 2.20
N LEU A 275 -14.87 -23.14 1.85
CA LEU A 275 -15.83 -24.15 2.30
C LEU A 275 -15.63 -25.48 1.59
N ARG A 276 -15.21 -25.44 0.31
CA ARG A 276 -15.06 -26.60 -0.57
C ARG A 276 -14.00 -26.35 -1.62
N ASP A 277 -13.55 -27.43 -2.24
CA ASP A 277 -12.67 -27.38 -3.41
C ASP A 277 -13.34 -26.56 -4.52
N ALA A 278 -12.74 -25.42 -4.86
CA ALA A 278 -13.24 -24.52 -5.90
C ALA A 278 -13.21 -25.20 -7.28
N THR A 279 -12.20 -26.03 -7.52
CA THR A 279 -11.98 -26.78 -8.77
C THR A 279 -11.55 -28.20 -8.48
N ASN A 280 -11.85 -29.11 -9.41
CA ASN A 280 -11.34 -30.48 -9.43
C ASN A 280 -10.41 -30.67 -10.64
N ASP A 281 -9.38 -31.52 -10.56
CA ASP A 281 -8.44 -31.77 -11.67
C ASP A 281 -9.14 -32.21 -12.95
N LEU A 282 -10.21 -33.00 -12.81
CA LEU A 282 -11.06 -33.40 -13.93
C LEU A 282 -11.73 -32.21 -14.61
N SER A 283 -12.20 -31.23 -13.83
CA SER A 283 -12.85 -30.02 -14.35
C SER A 283 -11.85 -29.17 -15.15
N LEU A 284 -10.64 -28.99 -14.63
CA LEU A 284 -9.57 -28.26 -15.30
C LEU A 284 -9.17 -28.94 -16.61
N HIS A 285 -9.06 -30.27 -16.61
CA HIS A 285 -8.77 -31.04 -17.81
C HIS A 285 -9.88 -30.95 -18.88
N PHE A 286 -11.17 -30.94 -18.49
CA PHE A 286 -12.25 -30.73 -19.44
C PHE A 286 -12.28 -29.31 -20.01
N LEU A 287 -12.06 -28.28 -19.19
CA LEU A 287 -11.99 -26.89 -19.65
C LEU A 287 -10.81 -26.69 -20.61
N ALA A 288 -9.66 -27.28 -20.31
CA ALA A 288 -8.49 -27.25 -21.18
C ALA A 288 -8.77 -27.88 -22.56
N LYS A 289 -9.44 -29.04 -22.60
CA LYS A 289 -9.89 -29.66 -23.86
C LYS A 289 -10.89 -28.80 -24.64
N MET A 290 -11.66 -27.97 -23.96
CA MET A 290 -12.60 -27.02 -24.58
C MET A 290 -11.93 -25.69 -24.99
N GLY A 291 -10.61 -25.57 -24.78
CA GLY A 291 -9.82 -24.38 -25.09
C GLY A 291 -10.10 -23.20 -24.15
N ILE A 292 -10.54 -23.46 -22.92
CA ILE A 292 -10.80 -22.44 -21.89
C ILE A 292 -9.65 -22.43 -20.90
N ARG A 293 -9.03 -21.27 -20.67
CA ARG A 293 -8.01 -21.07 -19.64
C ARG A 293 -8.65 -20.70 -18.32
N VAL A 294 -8.07 -21.18 -17.22
CA VAL A 294 -8.59 -20.98 -15.87
C VAL A 294 -7.49 -20.42 -14.98
N ILE A 295 -7.85 -19.37 -14.24
CA ILE A 295 -7.09 -18.84 -13.11
C ILE A 295 -7.92 -19.14 -11.86
N THR A 296 -7.34 -19.93 -10.96
CA THR A 296 -7.97 -20.33 -9.70
C THR A 296 -7.52 -19.44 -8.54
N ASP A 297 -8.22 -19.58 -7.41
CA ASP A 297 -7.88 -18.97 -6.13
C ASP A 297 -7.80 -17.43 -6.14
N ILE A 298 -8.71 -16.78 -6.85
CA ILE A 298 -8.81 -15.32 -6.80
C ILE A 298 -9.32 -14.90 -5.42
N GLU A 299 -8.63 -13.95 -4.81
CA GLU A 299 -8.99 -13.44 -3.50
C GLU A 299 -10.31 -12.67 -3.57
N ARG A 300 -11.10 -12.75 -2.49
CA ARG A 300 -12.41 -12.08 -2.44
C ARG A 300 -12.27 -10.56 -2.59
N ASN A 301 -11.22 -9.98 -2.00
CA ASN A 301 -10.95 -8.55 -2.06
C ASN A 301 -10.65 -8.08 -3.49
N ASP A 302 -10.13 -8.97 -4.35
CA ASP A 302 -9.77 -8.64 -5.72
C ASP A 302 -10.97 -8.66 -6.67
N ILE A 303 -12.10 -9.25 -6.27
CA ILE A 303 -13.28 -9.43 -7.14
C ILE A 303 -13.84 -8.10 -7.61
N GLU A 304 -13.97 -7.12 -6.71
CA GLU A 304 -14.51 -5.80 -7.04
C GLU A 304 -13.59 -5.06 -8.02
N HIS A 305 -12.28 -5.14 -7.79
CA HIS A 305 -11.27 -4.56 -8.66
C HIS A 305 -11.27 -5.23 -10.05
N ILE A 306 -11.37 -6.55 -10.12
CA ILE A 306 -11.44 -7.28 -11.40
C ILE A 306 -12.74 -6.97 -12.14
N ALA A 307 -13.87 -6.94 -11.44
CA ALA A 307 -15.18 -6.66 -12.02
C ALA A 307 -15.25 -5.25 -12.62
N THR A 308 -14.74 -4.25 -11.91
CA THR A 308 -14.69 -2.85 -12.38
C THR A 308 -13.71 -2.69 -13.55
N THR A 309 -12.55 -3.35 -13.51
CA THR A 309 -11.54 -3.25 -14.57
C THR A 309 -11.97 -3.94 -15.87
N LEU A 310 -12.60 -5.11 -15.78
CA LEU A 310 -13.06 -5.88 -16.96
C LEU A 310 -14.46 -5.49 -17.43
N GLY A 311 -15.19 -4.68 -16.66
CA GLY A 311 -16.61 -4.42 -16.88
C GLY A 311 -17.48 -5.68 -16.80
N CYS A 312 -17.07 -6.68 -16.01
CA CYS A 312 -17.76 -7.96 -15.89
C CYS A 312 -18.57 -8.04 -14.59
N LEU A 313 -19.64 -8.85 -14.61
CA LEU A 313 -20.46 -9.08 -13.42
C LEU A 313 -20.09 -10.43 -12.79
N PRO A 314 -19.70 -10.49 -11.50
CA PRO A 314 -19.44 -11.75 -10.81
C PRO A 314 -20.67 -12.66 -10.84
N VAL A 315 -20.49 -13.91 -11.26
CA VAL A 315 -21.60 -14.87 -11.39
C VAL A 315 -21.57 -15.91 -10.27
N ALA A 316 -22.61 -15.89 -9.43
CA ALA A 316 -22.76 -16.80 -8.30
C ALA A 316 -23.37 -18.17 -8.63
N ASN A 317 -24.08 -18.30 -9.76
CA ASN A 317 -24.65 -19.57 -10.20
C ASN A 317 -24.50 -19.73 -11.71
N ILE A 318 -24.19 -20.94 -12.15
CA ILE A 318 -23.93 -21.28 -13.55
C ILE A 318 -25.09 -20.98 -14.50
N GLU A 319 -26.33 -20.97 -14.00
CA GLU A 319 -27.51 -20.65 -14.84
C GLU A 319 -27.58 -19.18 -15.23
N TYR A 320 -26.97 -18.31 -14.42
CA TYR A 320 -26.91 -16.87 -14.67
C TYR A 320 -25.70 -16.46 -15.52
N LEU A 321 -24.91 -17.42 -16.00
CA LEU A 321 -23.75 -17.17 -16.86
C LEU A 321 -24.21 -16.88 -18.29
N THR A 322 -24.54 -15.63 -18.56
CA THR A 322 -24.91 -15.13 -19.88
C THR A 322 -23.74 -14.42 -20.56
N PRO A 323 -23.68 -14.36 -21.91
CA PRO A 323 -22.61 -13.67 -22.63
C PRO A 323 -22.50 -12.17 -22.28
N GLU A 324 -23.58 -11.54 -21.84
CA GLU A 324 -23.64 -10.12 -21.45
C GLU A 324 -22.87 -9.80 -20.17
N LYS A 325 -22.65 -10.80 -19.31
CA LYS A 325 -21.93 -10.62 -18.03
C LYS A 325 -20.42 -10.85 -18.17
N LEU A 326 -19.97 -11.25 -19.36
CA LEU A 326 -18.57 -11.52 -19.64
C LEU A 326 -17.83 -10.21 -19.86
N GLY A 327 -16.63 -10.12 -19.29
CA GLY A 327 -15.67 -9.07 -19.60
C GLY A 327 -15.02 -9.33 -20.95
N THR A 328 -14.49 -8.28 -21.56
CA THR A 328 -13.79 -8.32 -22.84
C THR A 328 -12.39 -7.74 -22.71
N ALA A 329 -11.38 -8.46 -23.19
CA ALA A 329 -10.00 -7.99 -23.25
C ALA A 329 -9.37 -8.34 -24.61
N GLY A 330 -8.54 -7.44 -25.14
CA GLY A 330 -7.86 -7.64 -26.42
C GLY A 330 -6.80 -8.73 -26.35
N LEU A 331 -5.98 -8.74 -25.29
CA LEU A 331 -4.90 -9.72 -25.15
C LEU A 331 -4.78 -10.26 -23.73
N VAL A 332 -4.77 -11.59 -23.61
CA VAL A 332 -4.43 -12.30 -22.38
C VAL A 332 -3.19 -13.15 -22.64
N GLN A 333 -2.11 -12.87 -21.93
CA GLN A 333 -0.82 -13.51 -22.13
C GLN A 333 -0.29 -14.08 -20.81
N GLU A 334 0.16 -15.33 -20.85
CA GLU A 334 1.00 -15.90 -19.80
C GLU A 334 2.47 -15.68 -20.14
N GLU A 335 3.17 -14.93 -19.30
CA GLU A 335 4.60 -14.74 -19.39
C GLU A 335 5.31 -15.50 -18.28
N THR A 336 6.40 -16.17 -18.63
CA THR A 336 7.27 -16.80 -17.63
C THR A 336 8.39 -15.85 -17.32
N VAL A 337 8.33 -15.25 -16.12
CA VAL A 337 9.26 -14.24 -15.64
C VAL A 337 9.99 -14.79 -14.43
N GLY A 338 11.31 -14.95 -14.52
CA GLY A 338 12.14 -15.45 -13.40
C GLY A 338 11.79 -16.86 -12.92
N GLY A 339 11.27 -17.72 -13.81
CA GLY A 339 10.83 -19.08 -13.47
C GLY A 339 9.42 -19.18 -12.88
N HIS A 340 8.79 -18.05 -12.60
CA HIS A 340 7.38 -17.97 -12.22
C HIS A 340 6.52 -17.53 -13.40
N LYS A 341 5.26 -17.94 -13.39
CA LYS A 341 4.30 -17.61 -14.44
C LYS A 341 3.40 -16.48 -13.95
N VAL A 342 3.27 -15.44 -14.76
CA VAL A 342 2.41 -14.28 -14.52
C VAL A 342 1.44 -14.18 -15.67
N VAL A 343 0.16 -13.91 -15.38
CA VAL A 343 -0.84 -13.64 -16.42
C VAL A 343 -1.09 -12.14 -16.48
N LYS A 344 -0.94 -11.58 -17.67
CA LYS A 344 -1.25 -10.18 -17.97
C LYS A 344 -2.47 -10.12 -18.86
N ILE A 345 -3.43 -9.28 -18.50
CA ILE A 345 -4.62 -8.97 -19.29
C ILE A 345 -4.51 -7.52 -19.69
N THR A 346 -4.40 -7.27 -21.00
CA THR A 346 -4.15 -5.95 -21.59
C THR A 346 -5.18 -5.65 -22.69
N GLU A 347 -5.21 -4.39 -23.14
CA GLU A 347 -6.13 -3.90 -24.18
C GLU A 347 -7.61 -4.06 -23.79
N ILE A 348 -7.97 -3.56 -22.60
CA ILE A 348 -9.36 -3.57 -22.12
C ILE A 348 -10.07 -2.33 -22.66
N VAL A 349 -11.12 -2.53 -23.46
CA VAL A 349 -11.83 -1.48 -24.21
C VAL A 349 -12.41 -0.39 -23.29
N ASN A 350 -12.82 -0.78 -22.09
CA ASN A 350 -13.32 0.14 -21.07
C ASN A 350 -12.59 -0.13 -19.75
N GLN A 351 -11.27 0.05 -19.78
CA GLN A 351 -10.46 0.07 -18.57
C GLN A 351 -11.01 1.21 -17.71
N GLY A 352 -11.70 0.89 -16.62
CA GLY A 352 -12.16 1.88 -15.68
C GLY A 352 -10.99 2.68 -15.09
N LYS A 353 -11.21 3.35 -13.96
CA LYS A 353 -10.16 4.05 -13.23
C LYS A 353 -9.30 3.08 -12.43
N THR A 354 -8.74 2.07 -13.08
CA THR A 354 -7.99 0.99 -12.42
C THR A 354 -6.70 0.68 -13.17
N VAL A 355 -5.66 0.43 -12.39
CA VAL A 355 -4.31 0.24 -12.87
C VAL A 355 -3.65 -0.87 -12.05
N SER A 356 -2.84 -1.69 -12.71
CA SER A 356 -2.05 -2.73 -12.03
C SER A 356 -0.56 -2.43 -12.15
N ILE A 357 0.16 -2.55 -11.05
CA ILE A 357 1.62 -2.43 -11.01
C ILE A 357 2.19 -3.81 -10.71
N LEU A 358 3.03 -4.32 -11.60
CA LEU A 358 3.77 -5.55 -11.36
C LEU A 358 5.09 -5.20 -10.68
N VAL A 359 5.20 -5.50 -9.39
CA VAL A 359 6.43 -5.29 -8.62
C VAL A 359 7.22 -6.59 -8.57
N ARG A 360 8.50 -6.48 -8.93
CA ARG A 360 9.44 -7.59 -8.96
C ARG A 360 10.55 -7.39 -7.94
N GLY A 361 11.10 -8.50 -7.47
CA GLY A 361 12.15 -8.49 -6.47
C GLY A 361 12.90 -9.81 -6.43
N SER A 362 14.20 -9.73 -6.17
CA SER A 362 15.10 -10.89 -6.10
C SER A 362 14.84 -11.74 -4.87
N ASN A 363 14.45 -11.11 -3.76
CA ASN A 363 14.15 -11.73 -2.49
C ASN A 363 12.82 -11.21 -1.95
N LYS A 364 12.12 -12.02 -1.13
CA LYS A 364 10.86 -11.65 -0.50
C LYS A 364 10.98 -10.36 0.33
N LEU A 365 12.09 -10.19 1.06
CA LEU A 365 12.36 -8.99 1.87
C LEU A 365 12.42 -7.72 1.01
N VAL A 366 13.11 -7.79 -0.12
CA VAL A 366 13.23 -6.66 -1.06
C VAL A 366 11.90 -6.38 -1.73
N LEU A 367 11.14 -7.43 -2.06
CA LEU A 367 9.81 -7.32 -2.67
C LEU A 367 8.80 -6.65 -1.72
N GLU A 368 8.82 -6.99 -0.43
CA GLU A 368 7.98 -6.37 0.60
C GLU A 368 8.39 -4.91 0.87
N GLU A 369 9.68 -4.59 0.82
CA GLU A 369 10.14 -3.20 0.92
C GLU A 369 9.79 -2.37 -0.31
N ALA A 370 9.87 -2.96 -1.52
CA ALA A 370 9.46 -2.31 -2.76
C ALA A 370 7.96 -2.00 -2.76
N ASP A 371 7.13 -2.95 -2.33
CA ASP A 371 5.67 -2.78 -2.19
C ASP A 371 5.33 -1.63 -1.22
N ARG A 372 5.98 -1.58 -0.06
CA ARG A 372 5.79 -0.51 0.93
C ARG A 372 6.26 0.85 0.42
N SER A 373 7.45 0.92 -0.16
CA SER A 373 7.97 2.18 -0.69
C SER A 373 7.11 2.69 -1.86
N LEU A 374 6.57 1.79 -2.68
CA LEU A 374 5.63 2.14 -3.73
C LEU A 374 4.31 2.65 -3.14
N HIS A 375 3.84 2.06 -2.03
CA HIS A 375 2.70 2.59 -1.30
C HIS A 375 2.93 4.03 -0.81
N ASP A 376 4.08 4.30 -0.18
CA ASP A 376 4.46 5.64 0.26
C ASP A 376 4.49 6.62 -0.92
N ALA A 377 5.08 6.21 -2.05
CA ALA A 377 5.11 7.00 -3.29
C ALA A 377 3.70 7.34 -3.82
N LEU A 378 2.80 6.36 -3.86
CA LEU A 378 1.40 6.58 -4.26
C LEU A 378 0.67 7.52 -3.28
N CYS A 379 0.96 7.38 -1.98
CA CYS A 379 0.43 8.22 -0.92
C CYS A 379 0.88 9.68 -1.01
N VAL A 380 2.14 9.93 -1.39
CA VAL A 380 2.66 11.29 -1.63
C VAL A 380 1.90 11.96 -2.77
N VAL A 381 1.69 11.27 -3.89
CA VAL A 381 0.91 11.82 -5.01
C VAL A 381 -0.56 12.04 -4.59
N ARG A 382 -1.15 11.09 -3.85
CA ARG A 382 -2.50 11.26 -3.26
C ARG A 382 -2.59 12.50 -2.37
N SER A 383 -1.56 12.77 -1.57
CA SER A 383 -1.51 13.95 -0.70
C SER A 383 -1.48 15.25 -1.50
N LEU A 384 -0.75 15.29 -2.62
CA LEU A 384 -0.75 16.43 -3.55
C LEU A 384 -2.10 16.61 -4.27
N VAL A 385 -2.83 15.52 -4.53
CA VAL A 385 -4.20 15.59 -5.07
C VAL A 385 -5.17 16.15 -4.03
N LYS A 386 -5.07 15.71 -2.75
CA LYS A 386 -5.90 16.21 -1.64
C LYS A 386 -5.62 17.69 -1.35
N LYS A 387 -4.35 18.07 -1.20
CA LYS A 387 -3.88 19.42 -0.91
C LYS A 387 -2.86 19.86 -1.97
N ARG A 388 -3.26 20.81 -2.82
CA ARG A 388 -2.51 21.26 -4.01
C ARG A 388 -1.36 22.22 -3.71
N PHE A 389 -0.60 21.95 -2.66
CA PHE A 389 0.55 22.75 -2.29
C PHE A 389 1.69 21.88 -1.77
N LEU A 390 2.90 22.34 -1.99
CA LEU A 390 4.14 21.69 -1.60
C LEU A 390 4.94 22.64 -0.71
N ILE A 391 5.55 22.11 0.33
CA ILE A 391 6.50 22.84 1.17
C ILE A 391 7.92 22.38 0.85
N CYS A 392 8.91 23.23 1.14
CA CYS A 392 10.31 22.81 1.07
C CYS A 392 10.57 21.66 2.06
N GLY A 393 11.47 20.74 1.71
CA GLY A 393 11.85 19.62 2.58
C GLY A 393 13.08 19.92 3.45
N GLY A 394 13.63 18.86 4.07
CA GLY A 394 14.96 18.89 4.67
C GLY A 394 15.10 19.70 5.97
N GLY A 395 14.04 19.87 6.74
CA GLY A 395 14.09 20.62 8.01
C GLY A 395 13.85 22.13 7.85
N ALA A 396 13.74 22.65 6.62
CA ALA A 396 13.48 24.07 6.38
C ALA A 396 12.12 24.56 6.93
N PRO A 397 10.98 23.87 6.70
CA PRO A 397 9.70 24.36 7.21
C PRO A 397 9.65 24.30 8.74
N GLU A 398 10.31 23.35 9.37
CA GLU A 398 10.40 23.24 10.83
C GLU A 398 11.16 24.42 11.45
N ILE A 399 12.28 24.85 10.85
CA ILE A 399 13.01 26.05 11.28
C ILE A 399 12.16 27.31 11.08
N GLN A 400 11.49 27.43 9.93
CA GLN A 400 10.66 28.59 9.64
C GLN A 400 9.48 28.72 10.61
N VAL A 401 8.85 27.59 10.95
CA VAL A 401 7.80 27.51 11.97
C VAL A 401 8.37 27.87 13.34
N ALA A 402 9.52 27.32 13.74
CA ALA A 402 10.17 27.64 15.01
C ALA A 402 10.41 29.15 15.16
N GLN A 403 10.94 29.81 14.14
CA GLN A 403 11.22 31.24 14.19
C GLN A 403 9.95 32.10 14.26
N LYS A 404 8.97 31.85 13.37
CA LYS A 404 7.72 32.61 13.37
C LYS A 404 6.92 32.39 14.66
N LEU A 405 6.89 31.16 15.18
CA LEU A 405 6.27 30.85 16.46
C LEU A 405 7.01 31.51 17.64
N ALA A 406 8.35 31.55 17.62
CA ALA A 406 9.12 32.24 18.65
C ALA A 406 8.87 33.76 18.62
N ALA A 407 8.76 34.36 17.43
CA ALA A 407 8.40 35.77 17.28
C ALA A 407 6.97 36.05 17.79
N TYR A 408 6.02 35.18 17.43
CA TYR A 408 4.64 35.27 17.91
C TYR A 408 4.55 35.06 19.43
N GLY A 409 5.31 34.13 19.99
CA GLY A 409 5.41 33.88 21.42
C GLY A 409 5.82 35.13 22.21
N ARG A 410 6.70 35.98 21.67
CA ARG A 410 7.10 37.26 22.29
C ARG A 410 5.98 38.30 22.35
N THR A 411 4.97 38.19 21.48
CA THR A 411 3.81 39.10 21.50
C THR A 411 2.78 38.74 22.56
N LEU A 412 2.80 37.49 23.03
CA LEU A 412 1.90 37.00 24.06
C LEU A 412 2.50 37.24 25.43
N GLU A 413 1.64 37.58 26.40
CA GLU A 413 2.03 37.76 27.79
C GLU A 413 1.72 36.49 28.61
N GLY A 414 2.50 36.28 29.68
CA GLY A 414 2.25 35.22 30.66
C GLY A 414 2.82 33.85 30.32
N THR A 415 2.24 32.81 30.91
CA THR A 415 2.74 31.42 30.85
C THR A 415 2.63 30.80 29.46
N ALA A 416 1.68 31.27 28.63
CA ALA A 416 1.52 30.83 27.26
C ALA A 416 2.75 31.15 26.39
N SER A 417 3.39 32.31 26.60
CA SER A 417 4.60 32.71 25.87
C SER A 417 5.73 31.70 26.04
N TYR A 418 6.01 31.29 27.28
CA TYR A 418 7.03 30.31 27.59
C TYR A 418 6.72 28.94 26.97
N CYS A 419 5.45 28.52 26.99
CA CYS A 419 5.03 27.25 26.38
C CYS A 419 5.21 27.28 24.85
N LEU A 420 4.84 28.38 24.19
CA LEU A 420 5.02 28.55 22.75
C LEU A 420 6.51 28.58 22.36
N GLN A 421 7.35 29.22 23.17
CA GLN A 421 8.79 29.22 22.94
C GLN A 421 9.36 27.80 23.04
N SER A 422 8.97 27.02 24.06
CA SER A 422 9.39 25.63 24.16
C SER A 422 8.84 24.73 23.04
N PHE A 423 7.65 25.02 22.52
CA PHE A 423 7.12 24.35 21.33
C PHE A 423 7.95 24.68 20.08
N ALA A 424 8.31 25.95 19.89
CA ALA A 424 9.16 26.40 18.80
C ALA A 424 10.54 25.73 18.85
N ASP A 425 11.19 25.71 20.02
CA ASP A 425 12.47 25.03 20.20
C ASP A 425 12.37 23.51 19.94
N ALA A 426 11.24 22.88 20.26
CA ALA A 426 11.01 21.46 20.00
C ALA A 426 10.90 21.11 18.51
N MET A 427 10.46 22.03 17.65
CA MET A 427 10.39 21.80 16.20
C MET A 427 11.77 21.64 15.56
N GLU A 428 12.81 22.21 16.18
CA GLU A 428 14.19 22.09 15.68
C GLU A 428 14.78 20.69 15.87
N VAL A 429 14.06 19.78 16.53
CA VAL A 429 14.48 18.38 16.66
C VAL A 429 14.68 17.75 15.28
N VAL A 430 13.85 18.04 14.29
CA VAL A 430 13.93 17.42 12.96
C VAL A 430 15.25 17.78 12.27
N PRO A 431 15.60 19.05 12.02
CA PRO A 431 16.89 19.39 11.42
C PRO A 431 18.08 18.95 12.28
N TYR A 432 17.96 18.97 13.62
CA TYR A 432 19.00 18.42 14.50
C TYR A 432 19.24 16.93 14.23
N THR A 433 18.17 16.13 14.17
CA THR A 433 18.25 14.68 13.96
C THR A 433 18.77 14.33 12.57
N LEU A 434 18.40 15.11 11.55
CA LEU A 434 18.92 14.95 10.19
C LEU A 434 20.44 15.20 10.13
N ALA A 435 20.92 16.24 10.82
CA ALA A 435 22.36 16.52 10.91
C ALA A 435 23.11 15.43 11.68
N GLU A 436 22.53 14.92 12.77
CA GLU A 436 23.10 13.82 13.56
C GLU A 436 23.20 12.53 12.74
N ASN A 437 22.14 12.13 12.04
CA ASN A 437 22.15 10.93 11.19
C ASN A 437 23.11 11.06 10.00
N ALA A 438 23.38 12.28 9.55
CA ALA A 438 24.39 12.56 8.53
C ALA A 438 25.84 12.56 9.08
N GLY A 439 26.04 12.45 10.40
CA GLY A 439 27.35 12.55 11.04
C GLY A 439 27.94 13.97 11.07
N LEU A 440 27.11 14.99 10.83
CA LEU A 440 27.49 16.40 10.88
C LEU A 440 27.35 16.94 12.31
N HIS A 441 27.94 18.11 12.58
CA HIS A 441 27.82 18.76 13.88
C HIS A 441 26.43 19.43 14.04
N PRO A 442 25.49 18.87 14.83
CA PRO A 442 24.08 19.28 14.76
C PRO A 442 23.86 20.72 15.24
N ILE A 443 24.54 21.10 16.32
CA ILE A 443 24.43 22.45 16.91
C ILE A 443 24.93 23.53 15.93
N GLY A 444 25.97 23.20 15.15
CA GLY A 444 26.53 24.15 14.18
C GLY A 444 25.54 24.41 13.05
N ILE A 445 25.02 23.34 12.46
CA ILE A 445 24.04 23.40 11.37
C ILE A 445 22.76 24.12 11.80
N VAL A 446 22.18 23.77 12.96
CA VAL A 446 20.95 24.43 13.44
C VAL A 446 21.18 25.92 13.67
N THR A 447 22.34 26.31 14.20
CA THR A 447 22.69 27.73 14.40
C THR A 447 22.82 28.47 13.07
N GLU A 448 23.48 27.87 12.08
CA GLU A 448 23.58 28.44 10.72
C GLU A 448 22.22 28.54 10.03
N LEU A 449 21.37 27.52 10.18
CA LEU A 449 20.02 27.51 9.62
C LEU A 449 19.17 28.63 10.26
N ARG A 450 19.23 28.79 11.59
CA ARG A 450 18.58 29.90 12.29
C ARG A 450 19.06 31.25 11.73
N ALA A 451 20.37 31.43 11.52
CA ALA A 451 20.91 32.69 11.00
C ALA A 451 20.48 33.00 9.55
N LYS A 452 20.27 31.97 8.72
CA LYS A 452 19.84 32.13 7.31
C LYS A 452 18.34 32.32 7.13
N HIS A 453 17.53 31.81 8.05
CA HIS A 453 16.07 31.94 8.01
C HIS A 453 15.56 33.19 8.75
N ALA A 454 16.37 33.73 9.67
CA ALA A 454 16.13 35.01 10.35
C ALA A 454 16.37 36.19 9.42
#